data_AF-A0A0A0JB09-F1
#
_entry.id   AF-A0A0A0JB09-F1
#
_cell.length_a   1.000
_cell.length_b   1.000
_cell.length_c   1.000
_cell.angle_alpha   90.00
_cell.angle_beta   90.00
_cell.angle_gamma   90.00
#
_symmetry.space_group_name_H-M   'P 1'
#
loop_
_entity.id
_entity.type
_entity.pdbx_description
1 polymer ?
#
loop_
_entity_poly.entity_id
_entity_poly.type
_entity_poly.pdbx_seq_one_letter_code
_entity_poly.pdbx_strand_id
1 'polypeptide(L)'
;MSLLVTSPRVSPGLLSRSAWYAVESASVRFCRDASEPVVDAVVESGLSVEAVGPEVSAPELARLLVGRAAEGDVVWLGSSDADPGLTDAIASEVSRLEVPPEVEVVVGSWDVPGSRLLDAVAVMDRLRSPGGCPWDAKQTHESLAKYLTEEAGEAVEAIASGDRQHLAEELGDVLLQVLFHARVGEDAESPEDAFDIDDVAGLLVEKLVRRHPHVFADGDASTPEEVETEWARIKAEEKAAKAANRSH
;
A
#
# COMPACT_ATOMS: atom_id res chain seq x y z
N MET A 1 -27.93 -7.51 -4.42
CA MET A 1 -26.94 -6.57 -3.84
C MET A 1 -25.58 -7.23 -3.88
N SER A 2 -24.57 -6.49 -4.34
CA SER A 2 -23.19 -6.97 -4.38
C SER A 2 -22.31 -6.13 -3.45
N LEU A 3 -21.50 -6.79 -2.64
CA LEU A 3 -20.46 -6.20 -1.82
C LEU A 3 -19.14 -6.39 -2.56
N LEU A 4 -18.57 -5.29 -3.04
CA LEU A 4 -17.30 -5.33 -3.75
C LEU A 4 -16.16 -5.29 -2.73
N VAL A 5 -15.36 -6.35 -2.70
CA VAL A 5 -14.14 -6.43 -1.89
C VAL A 5 -12.94 -6.19 -2.79
N THR A 6 -12.23 -5.10 -2.54
CA THR A 6 -10.99 -4.74 -3.25
C THR A 6 -9.82 -4.79 -2.29
N SER A 7 -8.66 -5.18 -2.80
CA SER A 7 -7.40 -4.90 -2.11
C SER A 7 -7.17 -3.38 -2.11
N PRO A 8 -6.94 -2.76 -0.94
CA PRO A 8 -6.54 -1.35 -0.86
C PRO A 8 -5.06 -1.15 -1.25
N ARG A 9 -4.36 -2.24 -1.60
CA ARG A 9 -2.91 -2.29 -1.80
C ARG A 9 -2.51 -2.47 -3.26
N VAL A 10 -3.44 -2.20 -4.17
CA VAL A 10 -3.22 -2.22 -5.62
C VAL A 10 -3.78 -0.95 -6.22
N SER A 11 -3.29 -0.60 -7.42
CA SER A 11 -3.76 0.59 -8.10
C SER A 11 -5.28 0.58 -8.28
N PRO A 12 -5.95 1.73 -8.09
CA PRO A 12 -7.36 1.89 -8.39
C PRO A 12 -7.74 1.42 -9.80
N GLY A 13 -8.96 0.90 -9.95
CA GLY A 13 -9.50 0.48 -11.24
C GLY A 13 -9.06 -0.90 -11.71
N LEU A 14 -8.12 -1.56 -11.02
CA LEU A 14 -7.78 -2.97 -11.27
C LEU A 14 -8.84 -3.90 -10.69
N LEU A 15 -10.02 -3.94 -11.31
CA LEU A 15 -11.12 -4.83 -10.92
C LEU A 15 -11.20 -6.06 -11.84
N SER A 16 -11.59 -7.18 -11.27
CA SER A 16 -11.98 -8.39 -12.01
C SER A 16 -13.12 -8.06 -12.96
N ARG A 17 -13.26 -8.84 -14.04
CA ARG A 17 -14.37 -8.64 -15.00
C ARG A 17 -15.74 -8.68 -14.32
N SER A 18 -15.93 -9.60 -13.38
CA SER A 18 -17.20 -9.72 -12.64
C SER A 18 -17.46 -8.51 -11.75
N ALA A 19 -16.42 -7.95 -11.13
CA ALA A 19 -16.52 -6.72 -10.36
C ALA A 19 -16.90 -5.52 -11.23
N TRP A 20 -16.23 -5.33 -12.38
CA TRP A 20 -16.61 -4.27 -13.31
C TRP A 20 -18.05 -4.45 -13.82
N TYR A 21 -18.45 -5.67 -14.16
CA TYR A 21 -19.82 -5.95 -14.56
C TYR A 21 -20.83 -5.59 -13.47
N ALA A 22 -20.59 -5.98 -12.22
CA ALA A 22 -21.46 -5.63 -11.10
C ALA A 22 -21.55 -4.11 -10.91
N VAL A 23 -20.41 -3.41 -10.96
CA VAL A 23 -20.34 -1.95 -10.85
C VAL A 23 -21.12 -1.27 -11.97
N GLU A 24 -20.98 -1.70 -13.22
CA GLU A 24 -21.69 -1.14 -14.38
C GLU A 24 -23.18 -1.45 -14.36
N SER A 25 -23.58 -2.66 -13.96
CA SER A 25 -24.97 -3.10 -14.00
C SER A 25 -25.81 -2.55 -12.84
N ALA A 26 -25.19 -2.08 -11.76
CA ALA A 26 -25.91 -1.61 -10.59
C ALA A 26 -26.80 -0.40 -10.91
N SER A 27 -27.99 -0.35 -10.32
CA SER A 27 -28.83 0.84 -10.31
C SER A 27 -28.17 1.97 -9.52
N VAL A 28 -27.53 1.63 -8.40
CA VAL A 28 -26.84 2.58 -7.52
C VAL A 28 -25.54 1.98 -6.96
N ARG A 29 -24.52 2.83 -6.81
CA ARG A 29 -23.21 2.51 -6.23
C ARG A 29 -23.01 3.38 -4.99
N PHE A 30 -22.69 2.76 -3.87
CA PHE A 30 -22.36 3.45 -2.62
C PHE A 30 -20.89 3.23 -2.25
N CYS A 31 -20.30 4.19 -1.55
CA CYS A 31 -19.00 4.06 -0.90
C CYS A 31 -19.04 4.72 0.49
N ARG A 32 -18.03 4.45 1.31
CA ARG A 32 -17.87 5.09 2.62
C ARG A 32 -17.59 6.57 2.49
N ASP A 33 -16.54 6.89 1.76
CA ASP A 33 -16.05 8.23 1.54
C ASP A 33 -15.73 8.44 0.05
N ALA A 34 -15.88 9.67 -0.42
CA ALA A 34 -15.60 10.01 -1.81
C ALA A 34 -14.09 9.98 -2.12
N SER A 35 -13.23 10.03 -1.09
CA SER A 35 -11.78 9.93 -1.21
C SER A 35 -11.24 8.50 -1.30
N GLU A 36 -12.11 7.48 -1.22
CA GLU A 36 -11.68 6.09 -1.39
C GLU A 36 -11.12 5.87 -2.80
N PRO A 37 -9.89 5.36 -2.97
CA PRO A 37 -9.22 5.33 -4.28
C PRO A 37 -10.01 4.62 -5.39
N VAL A 38 -10.79 3.58 -5.05
CA VAL A 38 -11.63 2.86 -6.02
C VAL A 38 -12.74 3.75 -6.61
N VAL A 39 -13.19 4.78 -5.88
CA VAL A 39 -14.24 5.70 -6.32
C VAL A 39 -13.76 6.53 -7.51
N ASP A 40 -12.52 7.01 -7.48
CA ASP A 40 -11.94 7.79 -8.57
C ASP A 40 -11.97 7.01 -9.88
N ALA A 41 -11.55 5.73 -9.86
CA ALA A 41 -11.56 4.89 -11.05
C ALA A 41 -12.98 4.62 -11.60
N VAL A 42 -13.98 4.48 -10.72
CA VAL A 42 -15.38 4.31 -11.12
C VAL A 42 -15.95 5.59 -11.73
N VAL A 43 -15.62 6.75 -11.14
CA VAL A 43 -16.06 8.07 -11.63
C VAL A 43 -15.40 8.42 -12.97
N GLU A 44 -14.10 8.16 -13.14
CA GLU A 44 -13.40 8.34 -14.41
C GLU A 44 -14.00 7.49 -15.54
N SER A 45 -14.59 6.34 -15.19
CA SER A 45 -15.31 5.46 -16.12
C SER A 45 -16.71 5.99 -16.49
N GLY A 46 -17.12 7.16 -15.99
CA GLY A 46 -18.39 7.81 -16.29
C GLY A 46 -19.57 7.36 -15.43
N LEU A 47 -19.31 6.65 -14.32
CA LEU A 47 -20.33 6.16 -13.41
C LEU A 47 -20.42 7.05 -12.16
N SER A 48 -21.62 7.19 -11.58
CA SER A 48 -21.82 7.93 -10.33
C SER A 48 -21.73 7.03 -9.10
N VAL A 49 -21.14 7.55 -8.02
CA VAL A 49 -21.04 6.89 -6.71
C VAL A 49 -21.57 7.84 -5.63
N GLU A 50 -22.39 7.30 -4.71
CA GLU A 50 -22.94 8.02 -3.55
C GLU A 50 -22.12 7.73 -2.28
N ALA A 51 -21.46 8.73 -1.71
CA ALA A 51 -20.75 8.59 -0.43
C ALA A 51 -21.73 8.68 0.75
N VAL A 52 -21.67 7.71 1.68
CA VAL A 52 -22.57 7.66 2.86
C VAL A 52 -22.03 8.44 4.06
N GLY A 53 -20.71 8.63 4.14
CA GLY A 53 -20.01 9.33 5.21
C GLY A 53 -19.27 8.40 6.18
N PRO A 54 -18.13 8.85 6.74
CA PRO A 54 -17.25 8.03 7.56
C PRO A 54 -17.85 7.62 8.92
N GLU A 55 -18.77 8.41 9.46
CA GLU A 55 -19.34 8.22 10.81
C GLU A 55 -20.50 7.20 10.87
N VAL A 56 -20.94 6.68 9.72
CA VAL A 56 -22.10 5.77 9.64
C VAL A 56 -21.73 4.39 10.18
N SER A 57 -22.43 3.93 11.22
CA SER A 57 -22.15 2.63 11.81
C SER A 57 -22.49 1.47 10.86
N ALA A 58 -21.82 0.32 11.02
CA ALA A 58 -22.09 -0.87 10.21
C ALA A 58 -23.58 -1.29 10.21
N PRO A 59 -24.32 -1.28 11.34
CA PRO A 59 -25.76 -1.56 11.34
C PRO A 59 -26.60 -0.53 10.57
N GLU A 60 -26.27 0.76 10.65
CA GLU A 60 -26.98 1.80 9.90
C GLU A 60 -26.73 1.67 8.40
N LEU A 61 -25.48 1.40 8.02
CA LEU A 61 -25.10 1.14 6.64
C LEU A 61 -25.80 -0.11 6.09
N ALA A 62 -25.82 -1.20 6.85
CA ALA A 62 -26.52 -2.42 6.46
C ALA A 62 -28.00 -2.16 6.17
N ARG A 63 -28.70 -1.41 7.03
CA ARG A 63 -30.10 -1.03 6.80
C ARG A 63 -30.29 -0.20 5.53
N LEU A 64 -29.39 0.75 5.28
CA LEU A 64 -29.41 1.56 4.06
C LEU A 64 -29.27 0.68 2.82
N LEU A 65 -28.23 -0.15 2.77
CA LEU A 65 -27.91 -0.99 1.61
C LEU A 65 -29.00 -2.02 1.34
N VAL A 66 -29.45 -2.74 2.37
CA VAL A 66 -30.53 -3.73 2.27
C VAL A 66 -31.85 -3.06 1.88
N GLY A 67 -32.15 -1.88 2.42
CA GLY A 67 -33.34 -1.11 2.06
C GLY A 67 -33.33 -0.69 0.58
N ARG A 68 -32.20 -0.18 0.08
CA ARG A 68 -32.05 0.18 -1.34
C ARG A 68 -32.09 -1.03 -2.27
N ALA A 69 -31.61 -2.19 -1.80
CA ALA A 69 -31.64 -3.43 -2.58
C ALA A 69 -33.06 -3.93 -2.89
N ALA A 70 -34.09 -3.43 -2.19
CA ALA A 70 -35.48 -3.72 -2.51
C ALA A 70 -35.99 -2.96 -3.75
N GLU A 71 -35.32 -1.88 -4.15
CA GLU A 71 -35.72 -1.00 -5.26
C GLU A 71 -34.91 -1.26 -6.54
N GLY A 72 -33.74 -1.89 -6.43
CA GLY A 72 -32.89 -2.25 -7.56
C GLY A 72 -31.53 -2.78 -7.14
N ASP A 73 -30.66 -3.01 -8.13
CA ASP A 73 -29.33 -3.56 -7.88
C ASP A 73 -28.42 -2.51 -7.21
N VAL A 74 -27.90 -2.86 -6.04
CA VAL A 74 -27.00 -2.03 -5.24
C VAL A 74 -25.61 -2.66 -5.23
N VAL A 75 -24.60 -1.83 -5.47
CA VAL A 75 -23.19 -2.17 -5.23
C VAL A 75 -22.63 -1.30 -4.11
N TRP A 76 -22.04 -1.94 -3.11
CA TRP A 76 -21.16 -1.27 -2.15
C TRP A 76 -19.71 -1.41 -2.62
N LEU A 77 -19.03 -0.29 -2.84
CA LEU A 77 -17.59 -0.22 -3.06
C LEU A 77 -16.89 -0.29 -1.70
N GLY A 78 -16.19 -1.39 -1.44
CA GLY A 78 -15.50 -1.63 -0.18
C GLY A 78 -14.48 -0.55 0.16
N SER A 79 -14.44 -0.18 1.44
CA SER A 79 -13.52 0.80 2.01
C SER A 79 -12.13 0.22 2.20
N SER A 80 -11.13 1.09 2.31
CA SER A 80 -9.74 0.70 2.52
C SER A 80 -9.49 -0.10 3.82
N ASP A 81 -10.32 0.09 4.85
CA ASP A 81 -10.27 -0.65 6.12
C ASP A 81 -11.05 -1.99 6.09
N ALA A 82 -11.56 -2.38 4.91
CA ALA A 82 -12.42 -3.54 4.69
C ALA A 82 -13.77 -3.52 5.42
N ASP A 83 -14.28 -2.33 5.78
CA ASP A 83 -15.59 -2.11 6.40
C ASP A 83 -15.89 -3.04 7.60
N PRO A 84 -15.19 -2.87 8.73
CA PRO A 84 -15.31 -3.76 9.88
C PRO A 84 -16.77 -3.96 10.34
N GLY A 85 -17.20 -5.22 10.39
CA GLY A 85 -18.53 -5.62 10.87
C GLY A 85 -19.68 -5.41 9.88
N LEU A 86 -19.44 -4.88 8.68
CA LEU A 86 -20.50 -4.65 7.69
C LEU A 86 -21.17 -5.96 7.22
N THR A 87 -20.39 -6.99 6.91
CA THR A 87 -20.92 -8.28 6.46
C THR A 87 -21.86 -8.91 7.48
N ASP A 88 -21.49 -8.90 8.76
CA ASP A 88 -22.32 -9.43 9.85
C ASP A 88 -23.60 -8.60 10.05
N ALA A 89 -23.48 -7.27 9.95
CA ALA A 89 -24.62 -6.37 10.03
C ALA A 89 -25.61 -6.61 8.90
N ILE A 90 -25.13 -6.79 7.66
CA ILE A 90 -25.97 -7.12 6.50
C ILE A 90 -26.66 -8.47 6.71
N ALA A 91 -25.92 -9.50 7.14
CA ALA A 91 -26.52 -10.80 7.43
C ALA A 91 -27.64 -10.70 8.48
N SER A 92 -27.44 -9.89 9.52
CA SER A 92 -28.47 -9.65 10.53
C SER A 92 -29.70 -8.94 9.97
N GLU A 93 -29.54 -7.92 9.13
CA GLU A 93 -30.67 -7.20 8.53
C GLU A 93 -31.44 -8.06 7.52
N VAL A 94 -30.73 -8.79 6.65
CA VAL A 94 -31.33 -9.70 5.66
C VAL A 94 -32.14 -10.81 6.33
N SER A 95 -31.65 -11.39 7.43
CA SER A 95 -32.35 -12.45 8.17
C SER A 95 -33.71 -12.04 8.77
N ARG A 96 -33.97 -10.73 8.88
CA ARG A 96 -35.22 -10.19 9.42
C ARG A 96 -36.31 -10.01 8.36
N LEU A 97 -35.96 -10.13 7.09
CA LEU A 97 -36.87 -9.92 5.97
C LEU A 97 -37.58 -11.21 5.59
N GLU A 98 -38.87 -11.09 5.26
CA GLU A 98 -39.66 -12.21 4.73
C GLU A 98 -39.21 -12.60 3.32
N VAL A 99 -38.84 -11.59 2.51
CA VAL A 99 -38.26 -11.75 1.18
C VAL A 99 -36.91 -11.02 1.17
N PRO A 100 -35.82 -11.72 1.53
CA PRO A 100 -34.48 -11.11 1.55
C PRO A 100 -33.96 -10.85 0.13
N PRO A 101 -33.22 -9.74 -0.10
CA PRO A 101 -32.46 -9.56 -1.33
C PRO A 101 -31.31 -10.57 -1.40
N GLU A 102 -30.90 -10.97 -2.60
CA GLU A 102 -29.68 -11.73 -2.79
C GLU A 102 -28.47 -10.87 -2.42
N VAL A 103 -27.55 -11.42 -1.64
CA VAL A 103 -26.29 -10.77 -1.25
C VAL A 103 -25.14 -11.61 -1.75
N GLU A 104 -24.31 -11.00 -2.59
CA GLU A 104 -23.09 -11.59 -3.11
C GLU A 104 -21.87 -10.77 -2.68
N VAL A 105 -20.77 -11.44 -2.35
CA VAL A 105 -19.47 -10.79 -2.18
C VAL A 105 -18.67 -10.99 -3.47
N VAL A 106 -18.39 -9.90 -4.17
CA VAL A 106 -17.63 -9.92 -5.42
C VAL A 106 -16.21 -9.45 -5.13
N VAL A 107 -15.22 -10.28 -5.47
CA VAL A 107 -13.81 -9.89 -5.33
C VAL A 107 -13.41 -9.05 -6.54
N GLY A 108 -13.12 -7.77 -6.28
CA GLY A 108 -12.58 -6.83 -7.26
C GLY A 108 -11.11 -7.10 -7.54
N SER A 109 -10.29 -7.09 -6.50
CA SER A 109 -8.84 -7.21 -6.66
C SER A 109 -8.23 -8.00 -5.51
N TRP A 110 -7.02 -8.51 -5.73
CA TRP A 110 -6.27 -9.29 -4.74
C TRP A 110 -4.98 -8.58 -4.40
N ASP A 111 -4.56 -8.75 -3.15
CA ASP A 111 -3.22 -8.39 -2.73
C ASP A 111 -2.18 -9.09 -3.62
N VAL A 112 -1.19 -8.33 -4.07
CA VAL A 112 0.00 -8.88 -4.71
C VAL A 112 1.06 -9.22 -3.67
N PRO A 113 2.01 -10.13 -3.94
CA PRO A 113 3.15 -10.35 -3.06
C PRO A 113 3.88 -9.03 -2.74
N GLY A 114 4.14 -8.77 -1.45
CA GLY A 114 4.76 -7.53 -0.99
C GLY A 114 3.78 -6.39 -0.66
N SER A 115 2.49 -6.55 -0.92
CA SER A 115 1.46 -5.53 -0.67
C SER A 115 1.45 -4.98 0.76
N ARG A 116 1.81 -5.79 1.76
CA ARG A 116 1.90 -5.39 3.18
C ARG A 116 2.87 -4.24 3.45
N LEU A 117 3.80 -3.94 2.54
CA LEU A 117 4.63 -2.75 2.63
C LEU A 117 3.78 -1.47 2.59
N LEU A 118 2.68 -1.45 1.84
CA LEU A 118 1.76 -0.31 1.79
C LEU A 118 1.04 -0.09 3.13
N ASP A 119 0.72 -1.17 3.86
CA ASP A 119 0.20 -1.04 5.24
C ASP A 119 1.25 -0.38 6.14
N ALA A 120 2.52 -0.79 6.02
CA ALA A 120 3.60 -0.26 6.84
C ALA A 120 3.85 1.24 6.57
N VAL A 121 3.76 1.67 5.31
CA VAL A 121 3.81 3.09 4.91
C VAL A 121 2.65 3.87 5.55
N ALA A 122 1.42 3.38 5.40
CA ALA A 122 0.23 4.02 5.96
C ALA A 122 0.27 4.12 7.49
N VAL A 123 0.74 3.06 8.16
CA VAL A 123 0.91 3.05 9.63
C VAL A 123 1.96 4.08 10.05
N MET A 124 3.11 4.14 9.38
CA MET A 124 4.16 5.11 9.69
C MET A 124 3.67 6.56 9.51
N ASP A 125 2.99 6.85 8.40
CA ASP A 125 2.40 8.18 8.18
C ASP A 125 1.41 8.53 9.30
N ARG A 126 0.52 7.60 9.66
CA ARG A 126 -0.45 7.81 10.74
C ARG A 126 0.22 8.07 12.09
N LEU A 127 1.31 7.36 12.39
CA LEU A 127 2.07 7.52 13.64
C LEU A 127 2.71 8.92 13.74
N ARG A 128 3.24 9.47 12.65
CA ARG A 128 3.88 10.80 12.66
C ARG A 128 2.92 11.97 12.42
N SER A 129 1.79 11.73 11.77
CA SER A 129 0.78 12.74 11.47
C SER A 129 0.02 13.24 12.72
N PRO A 130 -0.62 14.42 12.68
CA PRO A 130 -1.41 14.95 13.80
C PRO A 130 -2.45 13.95 14.34
N GLY A 131 -2.50 13.83 15.66
CA GLY A 131 -3.32 12.82 16.35
C GLY A 131 -2.67 11.43 16.44
N GLY A 132 -1.47 11.26 15.88
CA GLY A 132 -0.61 10.10 16.06
C GLY A 132 0.23 10.14 17.34
N CYS A 133 1.39 9.49 17.31
CA CYS A 133 2.29 9.35 18.45
C CYS A 133 3.21 10.58 18.62
N PRO A 134 3.20 11.25 19.79
CA PRO A 134 4.05 12.43 20.02
C PRO A 134 5.55 12.14 20.03
N TRP A 135 5.97 10.90 20.28
CA TRP A 135 7.37 10.52 20.21
C TRP A 135 7.82 10.40 18.75
N ASP A 136 6.99 9.76 17.90
CA ASP A 136 7.31 9.56 16.49
C ASP A 136 7.39 10.90 15.73
N ALA A 137 6.44 11.80 16.00
CA ALA A 137 6.38 13.12 15.40
C ALA A 137 7.62 14.00 15.68
N LYS A 138 8.37 13.73 16.76
CA LYS A 138 9.54 14.53 17.17
C LYS A 138 10.87 14.03 16.63
N GLN A 139 10.91 12.87 15.99
CA GLN A 139 12.16 12.29 15.53
C GLN A 139 12.71 13.01 14.30
N THR A 140 14.03 13.03 14.18
CA THR A 140 14.79 13.54 13.03
C THR A 140 15.73 12.46 12.52
N HIS A 141 16.37 12.66 11.36
CA HIS A 141 17.37 11.71 10.87
C HIS A 141 18.48 11.46 11.91
N GLU A 142 18.94 12.50 12.60
CA GLU A 142 20.00 12.41 13.60
C GLU A 142 19.57 11.65 14.85
N SER A 143 18.33 11.83 15.32
CA SER A 143 17.85 11.11 16.50
C SER A 143 17.65 9.62 16.24
N LEU A 144 17.35 9.25 14.99
CA LEU A 144 17.08 7.89 14.55
C LEU A 144 18.33 7.09 14.15
N ALA A 145 19.42 7.75 13.77
CA ALA A 145 20.62 7.09 13.24
C ALA A 145 21.22 6.02 14.18
N LYS A 146 21.10 6.21 15.50
CA LYS A 146 21.53 5.21 16.48
C LYS A 146 20.67 3.94 16.41
N TYR A 147 19.35 4.08 16.29
CA TYR A 147 18.42 2.95 16.23
C TYR A 147 18.64 2.17 14.94
N LEU A 148 18.78 2.84 13.80
CA LEU A 148 19.17 2.18 12.54
C LEU A 148 20.45 1.33 12.66
N THR A 149 21.43 1.79 13.44
CA THR A 149 22.67 1.03 13.66
C THR A 149 22.45 -0.14 14.61
N GLU A 150 21.64 0.05 15.65
CA GLU A 150 21.26 -0.98 16.63
C GLU A 150 20.48 -2.11 15.93
N GLU A 151 19.38 -1.82 15.22
CA GLU A 151 18.55 -2.84 14.54
C GLU A 151 19.34 -3.61 13.47
N ALA A 152 20.24 -2.93 12.76
CA ALA A 152 21.11 -3.61 11.79
C ALA A 152 22.09 -4.56 12.48
N GLY A 153 22.54 -4.24 13.69
CA GLY A 153 23.36 -5.11 14.53
C GLY A 153 22.58 -6.33 15.02
N GLU A 154 21.37 -6.12 15.53
CA GLU A 154 20.49 -7.19 16.02
C GLU A 154 20.11 -8.16 14.90
N ALA A 155 19.83 -7.66 13.69
CA ALA A 155 19.65 -8.49 12.50
C ALA A 155 20.87 -9.36 12.18
N VAL A 156 22.10 -8.83 12.32
CA VAL A 156 23.34 -9.60 12.12
C VAL A 156 23.51 -10.68 13.20
N GLU A 157 23.18 -10.37 14.45
CA GLU A 157 23.19 -11.35 15.55
C GLU A 157 22.16 -12.47 15.33
N ALA A 158 20.97 -12.13 14.84
CA ALA A 158 19.94 -13.10 14.48
C ALA A 158 20.39 -14.03 13.33
N ILE A 159 21.09 -13.51 12.32
CA ILE A 159 21.73 -14.32 11.27
C ILE A 159 22.74 -15.31 11.88
N ALA A 160 23.60 -14.82 12.78
CA ALA A 160 24.66 -15.62 13.38
C ALA A 160 24.12 -16.75 14.28
N SER A 161 23.00 -16.50 14.97
CA SER A 161 22.33 -17.49 15.83
C SER A 161 21.51 -18.53 15.04
N GLY A 162 21.13 -18.22 13.80
CA GLY A 162 20.29 -19.09 12.96
C GLY A 162 18.81 -19.10 13.34
N ASP A 163 18.39 -18.20 14.24
CA ASP A 163 16.99 -18.02 14.61
C ASP A 163 16.24 -17.26 13.51
N ARG A 164 15.45 -18.01 12.74
CA ARG A 164 14.71 -17.45 11.59
C ARG A 164 13.54 -16.57 12.00
N GLN A 165 12.94 -16.82 13.17
CA GLN A 165 11.82 -16.01 13.62
C GLN A 165 12.35 -14.66 14.10
N HIS A 166 13.39 -14.69 14.92
CA HIS A 166 14.08 -13.48 15.38
C HIS A 166 14.62 -12.69 14.19
N LEU A 167 15.25 -13.35 13.20
CA LEU A 167 15.72 -12.66 12.00
C LEU A 167 14.59 -11.93 11.24
N ALA A 168 13.38 -12.50 11.18
CA ALA A 168 12.26 -11.84 10.52
C ALA A 168 11.76 -10.61 11.29
N GLU A 169 11.82 -10.66 12.63
CA GLU A 169 11.52 -9.54 13.52
C GLU A 169 12.52 -8.39 13.31
N GLU A 170 13.82 -8.68 13.42
CA GLU A 170 14.89 -7.70 13.26
C GLU A 170 14.95 -7.07 11.87
N LEU A 171 14.69 -7.85 10.81
CA LEU A 171 14.55 -7.30 9.45
C LEU A 171 13.34 -6.37 9.33
N GLY A 172 12.30 -6.60 10.12
CA GLY A 172 11.15 -5.72 10.27
C GLY A 172 11.55 -4.40 10.93
N ASP A 173 12.39 -4.43 11.96
CA ASP A 173 12.87 -3.23 12.65
C ASP A 173 13.85 -2.42 11.79
N VAL A 174 14.71 -3.08 11.01
CA VAL A 174 15.51 -2.39 9.98
C VAL A 174 14.60 -1.71 8.94
N LEU A 175 13.54 -2.38 8.49
CA LEU A 175 12.57 -1.80 7.57
C LEU A 175 11.82 -0.61 8.21
N LEU A 176 11.47 -0.71 9.50
CA LEU A 176 10.85 0.38 10.26
C LEU A 176 11.73 1.63 10.20
N GLN A 177 13.04 1.50 10.39
CA GLN A 177 13.96 2.65 10.33
C GLN A 177 14.04 3.27 8.93
N VAL A 178 13.97 2.46 7.86
CA VAL A 178 13.88 2.97 6.48
C VAL A 178 12.59 3.77 6.26
N LEU A 179 11.44 3.24 6.70
CA LEU A 179 10.15 3.93 6.62
C LEU A 179 10.16 5.23 7.42
N PHE A 180 10.78 5.23 8.59
CA PHE A 180 10.89 6.40 9.44
C PHE A 180 11.68 7.51 8.75
N HIS A 181 12.88 7.18 8.25
CA HIS A 181 13.71 8.15 7.54
C HIS A 181 13.05 8.67 6.25
N ALA A 182 12.37 7.81 5.50
CA ALA A 182 11.60 8.23 4.33
C ALA A 182 10.51 9.25 4.72
N ARG A 183 9.71 8.95 5.75
CA ARG A 183 8.65 9.85 6.18
C ARG A 183 9.17 11.17 6.78
N VAL A 184 10.34 11.17 7.42
CA VAL A 184 11.04 12.40 7.86
C VAL A 184 11.55 13.20 6.67
N GLY A 185 11.99 12.52 5.60
CA GLY A 185 12.44 13.15 4.36
C GLY A 185 11.36 14.00 3.70
N GLU A 186 10.08 13.62 3.83
CA GLU A 186 8.95 14.42 3.35
C GLU A 186 8.81 15.77 4.05
N ASP A 187 9.34 15.91 5.27
CA ASP A 187 9.24 17.14 6.06
C ASP A 187 10.36 18.15 5.74
N ALA A 188 11.19 17.88 4.71
CA ALA A 188 12.28 18.77 4.31
C ALA A 188 11.78 20.19 4.00
N GLU A 189 12.53 21.21 4.42
CA GLU A 189 12.15 22.61 4.22
C GLU A 189 12.10 23.01 2.74
N SER A 190 12.92 22.36 1.92
CA SER A 190 13.04 22.63 0.49
C SER A 190 12.52 21.45 -0.33
N PRO A 191 11.63 21.69 -1.31
CA PRO A 191 11.10 20.62 -2.16
C PRO A 191 12.18 19.83 -2.92
N GLU A 192 13.34 20.42 -3.20
CA GLU A 192 14.47 19.75 -3.84
C GLU A 192 15.23 18.77 -2.94
N ASP A 193 15.06 18.90 -1.62
CA ASP A 193 15.68 18.02 -0.61
C ASP A 193 14.67 17.02 -0.04
N ALA A 194 13.37 17.20 -0.32
CA ALA A 194 12.31 16.30 0.09
C ALA A 194 12.39 14.98 -0.68
N PHE A 195 12.13 13.88 0.01
CA PHE A 195 11.97 12.56 -0.58
C PHE A 195 11.04 11.71 0.28
N ASP A 196 10.38 10.75 -0.33
CA ASP A 196 9.50 9.81 0.37
C ASP A 196 9.98 8.35 0.22
N ILE A 197 9.12 7.41 0.63
CA ILE A 197 9.43 5.98 0.54
C ILE A 197 9.47 5.48 -0.91
N ASP A 198 8.67 6.07 -1.79
CA ASP A 198 8.60 5.72 -3.20
C ASP A 198 9.86 6.21 -3.94
N ASP A 199 10.39 7.37 -3.57
CA ASP A 199 11.70 7.84 -4.03
C ASP A 199 12.83 6.89 -3.60
N VAL A 200 12.84 6.48 -2.34
CA VAL A 200 13.84 5.52 -1.80
C VAL A 200 13.75 4.18 -2.54
N ALA A 201 12.55 3.66 -2.74
CA ALA A 201 12.32 2.40 -3.45
C ALA A 201 12.68 2.54 -4.94
N GLY A 202 12.29 3.63 -5.60
CA GLY A 202 12.60 3.94 -6.99
C GLY A 202 14.10 4.00 -7.24
N LEU A 203 14.83 4.76 -6.41
CA LEU A 203 16.30 4.84 -6.47
C LEU A 203 16.97 3.48 -6.25
N LEU A 204 16.40 2.62 -5.38
CA LEU A 204 16.87 1.26 -5.19
C LEU A 204 16.63 0.40 -6.44
N VAL A 205 15.40 0.40 -6.98
CA VAL A 205 15.00 -0.38 -8.16
C VAL A 205 15.84 0.01 -9.37
N GLU A 206 15.93 1.30 -9.70
CA GLU A 206 16.74 1.80 -10.82
C GLU A 206 18.21 1.37 -10.69
N LYS A 207 18.78 1.48 -9.49
CA LYS A 207 20.15 1.04 -9.20
C LYS A 207 20.32 -0.46 -9.39
N LEU A 208 19.38 -1.27 -8.92
CA LEU A 208 19.44 -2.73 -9.04
C LEU A 208 19.27 -3.16 -10.50
N VAL A 209 18.27 -2.65 -11.23
CA VAL A 209 18.05 -2.94 -12.65
C VAL A 209 19.30 -2.60 -13.46
N ARG A 210 19.83 -1.38 -13.28
CA ARG A 210 21.00 -0.89 -14.03
C ARG A 210 22.29 -1.66 -13.73
N ARG A 211 22.45 -2.20 -12.52
CA ARG A 211 23.64 -2.99 -12.12
C ARG A 211 23.51 -4.49 -12.41
N HIS A 212 22.35 -4.95 -12.88
CA HIS A 212 22.13 -6.33 -13.30
C HIS A 212 21.65 -6.41 -14.76
N PRO A 213 22.43 -5.91 -15.73
CA PRO A 213 22.06 -6.02 -17.14
C PRO A 213 21.91 -7.48 -17.59
N HIS A 214 22.60 -8.43 -16.95
CA HIS A 214 22.46 -9.86 -17.22
C HIS A 214 21.11 -10.45 -16.78
N VAL A 215 20.35 -9.75 -15.94
CA VAL A 215 18.99 -10.15 -15.53
C VAL A 215 17.93 -9.35 -16.29
N PHE A 216 18.15 -8.06 -16.50
CA PHE A 216 17.11 -7.12 -16.97
C PHE A 216 17.35 -6.52 -18.37
N ALA A 217 18.44 -6.87 -19.05
CA ALA A 217 18.80 -6.38 -20.37
C ALA A 217 19.65 -7.43 -21.14
N ASP A 218 20.46 -7.00 -22.10
CA ASP A 218 21.31 -7.86 -22.93
C ASP A 218 22.72 -8.10 -22.33
N GLY A 219 22.84 -8.22 -21.00
CA GLY A 219 24.12 -8.56 -20.35
C GLY A 219 24.44 -10.06 -20.45
N ASP A 220 25.72 -10.43 -20.49
CA ASP A 220 26.20 -11.80 -20.71
C ASP A 220 26.88 -12.45 -19.49
N ALA A 221 26.98 -11.74 -18.36
CA ALA A 221 27.52 -12.28 -17.12
C ALA A 221 26.71 -13.48 -16.63
N SER A 222 27.36 -14.64 -16.51
CA SER A 222 26.71 -15.94 -16.25
C SER A 222 27.23 -16.65 -15.00
N THR A 223 28.36 -16.17 -14.46
CA THR A 223 28.98 -16.68 -13.23
C THR A 223 29.03 -15.60 -12.14
N PRO A 224 29.06 -15.96 -10.84
CA PRO A 224 29.20 -14.98 -9.76
C PRO A 224 30.40 -14.04 -9.94
N GLU A 225 31.54 -14.56 -10.39
CA GLU A 225 32.75 -13.77 -10.62
C GLU A 225 32.60 -12.76 -11.77
N GLU A 226 31.93 -13.16 -12.86
CA GLU A 226 31.58 -12.26 -13.97
C GLU A 226 30.61 -11.17 -13.50
N VAL A 227 29.60 -11.53 -12.69
CA VAL A 227 28.63 -10.60 -12.11
C VAL A 227 29.31 -9.58 -11.20
N GLU A 228 30.23 -10.01 -10.33
CA GLU A 228 30.99 -9.12 -9.45
C GLU A 228 31.86 -8.15 -10.25
N THR A 229 32.53 -8.65 -11.29
CA THR A 229 33.38 -7.84 -12.17
C THR A 229 32.56 -6.76 -12.88
N GLU A 230 31.43 -7.15 -13.46
CA GLU A 230 30.55 -6.24 -14.18
C GLU A 230 29.91 -5.21 -13.23
N TRP A 231 29.49 -5.65 -12.04
CA TRP A 231 28.99 -4.74 -11.01
C TRP A 231 30.03 -3.69 -10.61
N ALA A 232 31.27 -4.12 -10.38
CA ALA A 232 32.36 -3.22 -10.01
C ALA A 232 32.64 -2.18 -11.10
N ARG A 233 32.60 -2.60 -12.38
CA ARG A 233 32.74 -1.71 -13.55
C ARG A 233 31.63 -0.66 -13.58
N ILE A 234 30.36 -1.08 -13.55
CA ILE A 234 29.20 -0.16 -13.57
C ILE A 234 29.26 0.82 -12.39
N LYS A 235 29.61 0.34 -11.19
CA LYS A 235 29.76 1.17 -10.00
C LYS A 235 30.87 2.22 -10.14
N ALA A 236 31.96 1.90 -10.84
CA ALA A 236 33.04 2.85 -11.09
C ALA A 236 32.61 3.96 -12.07
N GLU A 237 31.90 3.58 -13.13
CA GLU A 237 31.36 4.52 -14.13
C GLU A 237 30.37 5.52 -13.52
N GLU A 238 29.46 5.04 -12.65
CA GLU A 238 28.54 5.91 -11.92
C GLU A 238 29.27 6.96 -11.06
N LYS A 239 30.34 6.56 -10.38
CA LYS A 239 31.13 7.47 -9.55
C LYS A 239 31.80 8.53 -10.40
N ALA A 240 32.34 8.15 -11.56
CA ALA A 240 32.95 9.08 -12.50
C ALA A 240 31.92 10.09 -13.04
N ALA A 241 30.73 9.64 -13.43
CA ALA A 241 29.65 10.51 -13.90
C ALA A 241 29.17 11.50 -12.82
N LYS A 242 28.99 11.02 -11.57
CA LYS A 242 28.62 11.90 -10.44
C LYS A 242 29.69 12.93 -10.12
N ALA A 243 30.97 12.59 -10.23
CA ALA A 243 32.07 13.54 -10.04
C ALA A 243 32.10 14.61 -11.13
N ALA A 244 31.83 14.26 -12.39
CA ALA A 244 31.75 15.20 -13.49
C ALA A 244 30.60 16.21 -13.33
N ASN A 245 29.40 15.74 -12.92
CA ASN A 245 28.24 16.61 -12.69
C ASN A 245 28.40 17.57 -11.50
N ARG A 246 29.22 17.24 -10.50
CA ARG A 246 29.50 18.14 -9.36
C ARG A 246 30.57 19.20 -9.66
N SER A 247 31.24 19.10 -10.81
CA SER A 247 32.32 20.00 -11.22
C SER A 247 31.90 21.07 -12.24
N HIS A 248 30.62 21.06 -12.64
CA HIS A 248 29.94 22.08 -13.42
C HIS A 248 28.98 22.85 -12.52
#